data_AF-A0A385GNJ6-F1
#
_entry.id   AF-A0A385GNJ6-F1
#
_cell.length_a   1.000
_cell.length_b   1.000
_cell.length_c   1.000
_cell.angle_alpha   90.00
_cell.angle_beta   90.00
_cell.angle_gamma   90.00
#
_symmetry.space_group_name_H-M   'P 1'
#
loop_
_entity.id
_entity.type
_entity.pdbx_description
1 polymer ?
#
loop_
_entity_poly.entity_id
_entity_poly.type
_entity_poly.pdbx_seq_one_letter_code
_entity_poly.pdbx_strand_id
1 'polypeptide(L)'
;MIIINNNIYEVEINLDDEELNLDKEEINLNKEEINLDEEEINLYEEEINLDEEEINLDEEEINLDEEEINFYRENINFNEEKINLDKEEINLDKEEINLDEEFIILYILFKKNNIFITIVKFIKYFEFFTFSTILKSFSCGLSSKFKNTNKLSLHSYIQLSLSFIMFLLNNNLITVHLLLKNNKKYEKYALLNVILIPVYQYKFLKLLSIYHYIPYSYNGCRLKKRRFV
;
A
#
# COMPACT_ATOMS: atom_id res chain seq x y z
N MET A 1 14.33 -128.40 31.91
CA MET A 1 14.62 -127.23 32.77
C MET A 1 15.58 -126.25 32.10
N ILE A 2 16.67 -126.72 31.45
CA ILE A 2 17.67 -125.84 30.78
C ILE A 2 17.11 -125.07 29.57
N ILE A 3 16.28 -125.70 28.72
CA ILE A 3 15.72 -125.04 27.51
C ILE A 3 14.75 -123.90 27.86
N ILE A 4 13.99 -124.04 28.95
CA ILE A 4 13.03 -123.00 29.39
C ILE A 4 13.78 -121.77 29.90
N ASN A 5 14.92 -121.94 30.56
CA ASN A 5 15.74 -120.83 31.06
C ASN A 5 16.31 -120.00 29.91
N ASN A 6 16.84 -120.63 28.86
CA ASN A 6 17.40 -119.91 27.70
C ASN A 6 16.35 -119.06 26.96
N ASN A 7 15.11 -119.56 26.83
CA ASN A 7 14.02 -118.78 26.22
C ASN A 7 13.61 -117.57 27.06
N ILE A 8 13.73 -117.64 28.40
CA ILE A 8 13.42 -116.50 29.28
C ILE A 8 14.48 -115.41 29.11
N TYR A 9 15.77 -115.78 29.06
CA TYR A 9 16.86 -114.82 28.82
C TYR A 9 16.77 -114.14 27.44
N GLU A 10 16.39 -114.87 26.38
CA GLU A 10 16.18 -114.26 25.06
C GLU A 10 15.00 -113.26 25.05
N VAL A 11 13.95 -113.53 25.82
CA VAL A 11 12.82 -112.60 25.95
C VAL A 11 13.22 -111.36 26.74
N GLU A 12 14.01 -111.51 27.80
CA GLU A 12 14.51 -110.41 28.63
C GLU A 12 15.42 -109.47 27.81
N ILE A 13 16.34 -110.04 27.00
CA ILE A 13 17.21 -109.27 26.09
C ILE A 13 16.40 -108.53 25.01
N ASN A 14 15.37 -109.17 24.43
CA ASN A 14 14.52 -108.50 23.43
C ASN A 14 13.71 -107.35 24.04
N LEU A 15 13.27 -107.47 25.30
CA LEU A 15 12.55 -106.40 26.00
C LEU A 15 13.49 -105.23 26.31
N ASP A 16 14.72 -105.51 26.75
CA ASP A 16 15.76 -104.47 26.96
C ASP A 16 16.12 -103.76 25.65
N ASP A 17 16.21 -104.49 24.53
CA ASP A 17 16.46 -103.92 23.20
C ASP A 17 15.27 -103.07 22.69
N GLU A 18 14.03 -103.46 23.00
CA GLU A 18 12.83 -102.64 22.72
C GLU A 18 12.83 -101.35 23.55
N GLU A 19 13.15 -101.43 24.85
CA GLU A 19 13.23 -100.26 25.74
C GLU A 19 14.33 -99.29 25.28
N LEU A 20 15.51 -99.77 24.91
CA LEU A 20 16.59 -98.96 24.34
C LEU A 20 16.23 -98.32 23.00
N ASN A 21 15.34 -98.91 22.21
CA ASN A 21 14.87 -98.31 20.96
C ASN A 21 13.83 -97.22 21.22
N LEU A 22 12.93 -97.42 22.19
CA LEU A 22 11.98 -96.39 22.63
C LEU A 22 12.72 -95.17 23.21
N ASP A 23 13.73 -95.37 24.04
CA ASP A 23 14.56 -94.28 24.58
C ASP A 23 15.25 -93.47 23.46
N LYS A 24 15.72 -94.15 22.40
CA LYS A 24 16.32 -93.47 21.24
C LYS A 24 15.30 -92.68 20.44
N GLU A 25 14.08 -93.20 20.28
CA GLU A 25 12.98 -92.48 19.64
C GLU A 25 12.60 -91.23 20.44
N GLU A 26 12.50 -91.33 21.77
CA GLU A 26 12.21 -90.19 22.65
C GLU A 26 13.31 -89.12 22.59
N ILE A 27 14.58 -89.52 22.57
CA ILE A 27 15.71 -88.58 22.39
C ILE A 27 15.65 -87.89 21.03
N ASN A 28 15.25 -88.59 19.97
CA ASN A 28 15.13 -87.97 18.64
C ASN A 28 13.96 -86.99 18.57
N LEU A 29 12.81 -87.32 19.16
CA LEU A 29 11.66 -86.41 19.25
C LEU A 29 12.01 -85.14 20.04
N ASN A 30 12.70 -85.27 21.17
CA ASN A 30 13.17 -84.11 21.95
C ASN A 30 14.14 -83.21 21.14
N LYS A 31 14.97 -83.79 20.27
CA LYS A 31 15.84 -83.00 19.38
C LYS A 31 15.05 -82.29 18.29
N GLU A 32 14.02 -82.93 17.75
CA GLU A 32 13.12 -82.29 16.78
C GLU A 32 12.37 -81.11 17.42
N GLU A 33 11.87 -81.27 18.65
CA GLU A 33 11.24 -80.17 19.41
C GLU A 33 12.20 -79.00 19.63
N ILE A 34 13.44 -79.26 20.07
CA ILE A 34 14.44 -78.20 20.27
C ILE A 34 14.75 -77.46 18.95
N ASN A 35 14.85 -78.17 17.83
CA ASN A 35 15.09 -77.53 16.53
C ASN A 35 13.91 -76.64 16.10
N LEU A 36 12.67 -77.08 16.37
CA LEU A 36 11.47 -76.28 16.09
C LEU A 36 11.42 -75.02 16.96
N ASP A 37 11.76 -75.13 18.25
CA ASP A 37 11.87 -73.97 19.14
C ASP A 37 12.94 -72.97 18.65
N GLU A 38 14.09 -73.47 18.16
CA GLU A 38 15.14 -72.62 17.57
C GLU A 38 14.66 -71.93 16.28
N GLU A 39 13.90 -72.62 15.42
CA GLU A 39 13.28 -72.01 14.23
C GLU A 39 12.26 -70.93 14.61
N GLU A 40 11.41 -71.17 15.61
CA GLU A 40 10.46 -70.16 16.10
C GLU A 40 11.18 -68.92 16.63
N ILE A 41 12.24 -69.08 17.43
CA ILE A 41 13.03 -67.94 17.95
C ILE A 41 13.63 -67.12 16.80
N ASN A 42 14.19 -67.76 15.78
CA ASN A 42 14.76 -67.05 14.63
C ASN A 42 13.68 -66.26 13.86
N LEU A 43 12.48 -66.82 13.69
CA LEU A 43 11.36 -66.11 13.06
C LEU A 43 10.94 -64.88 13.87
N TYR A 44 10.88 -64.98 15.21
CA TYR A 44 10.60 -63.82 16.06
C TYR A 44 11.69 -62.74 15.95
N GLU A 45 12.97 -63.13 15.86
CA GLU A 45 14.06 -62.16 15.64
C GLU A 45 13.95 -61.47 14.28
N GLU A 46 13.57 -62.19 13.22
CA GLU A 46 13.30 -61.60 11.91
C GLU A 46 12.12 -60.61 11.94
N GLU A 47 11.02 -60.95 12.62
CA GLU A 47 9.87 -60.04 12.80
C GLU A 47 10.28 -58.75 13.53
N ILE A 48 11.05 -58.85 14.62
CA ILE A 48 11.54 -57.67 15.37
C ILE A 48 12.41 -56.78 14.48
N ASN A 49 13.30 -57.36 13.68
CA ASN A 49 14.15 -56.57 12.78
C ASN A 49 13.33 -55.83 11.70
N LEU A 50 12.27 -56.46 11.18
CA LEU A 50 11.36 -55.83 10.22
C LEU A 50 10.59 -54.67 10.85
N ASP A 51 10.10 -54.84 12.09
CA ASP A 51 9.45 -53.77 12.84
C ASP A 51 10.40 -52.58 13.09
N GLU A 52 11.68 -52.85 13.40
CA GLU A 52 12.70 -51.80 13.55
C GLU A 52 12.99 -51.07 12.22
N GLU A 53 13.03 -51.79 11.10
CA GLU A 53 13.16 -51.16 9.77
C GLU A 53 11.95 -50.27 9.44
N GLU A 54 10.73 -50.71 9.75
CA GLU A 54 9.51 -49.93 9.51
C GLU A 54 9.50 -48.64 10.35
N ILE A 55 9.89 -48.71 11.63
CA ILE A 55 10.02 -47.53 12.50
C ILE A 55 11.06 -46.54 11.95
N ASN A 56 12.20 -47.02 11.46
CA ASN A 56 13.22 -46.14 10.88
C ASN A 56 12.72 -45.44 9.61
N LEU A 57 11.95 -46.13 8.77
CA LEU A 57 11.34 -45.53 7.57
C LEU A 57 10.31 -44.46 7.95
N ASP A 58 9.48 -44.71 8.95
CA ASP A 58 8.52 -43.73 9.48
C ASP A 58 9.25 -42.48 10.02
N GLU A 59 10.37 -42.65 10.72
CA GLU A 59 11.19 -41.51 11.18
C GLU A 59 11.80 -40.72 10.02
N GLU A 60 12.24 -41.38 8.94
CA GLU A 60 12.72 -40.71 7.73
C GLU A 60 11.60 -39.92 7.04
N GLU A 61 10.39 -40.47 6.92
CA GLU A 61 9.23 -39.75 6.36
C GLU A 61 8.88 -38.50 7.18
N ILE A 62 8.86 -38.61 8.51
CA ILE A 62 8.59 -37.46 9.39
C ILE A 62 9.63 -36.35 9.19
N ASN A 63 10.92 -36.72 9.07
CA ASN A 63 11.99 -35.73 8.85
C ASN A 63 11.83 -35.02 7.49
N LEU A 64 11.45 -35.76 6.44
CA LEU A 64 11.18 -35.17 5.11
C LEU A 64 9.99 -34.20 5.16
N ASP A 65 8.91 -34.56 5.85
CA ASP A 65 7.75 -33.69 6.04
C ASP A 65 8.14 -32.40 6.79
N GLU A 66 9.01 -32.49 7.81
CA GLU A 66 9.53 -31.32 8.51
C GLU A 66 10.36 -30.39 7.60
N GLU A 67 11.21 -30.97 6.74
CA GLU A 67 11.97 -30.22 5.75
C GLU A 67 11.06 -29.50 4.74
N GLU A 68 10.01 -30.17 4.24
CA GLU A 68 9.03 -29.55 3.36
C GLU A 68 8.32 -28.37 4.04
N ILE A 69 7.85 -28.54 5.28
CA ILE A 69 7.19 -27.48 6.05
C ILE A 69 8.12 -26.28 6.22
N ASN A 70 9.41 -26.50 6.51
CA ASN A 70 10.39 -25.44 6.64
C ASN A 70 10.58 -24.69 5.31
N PHE A 71 10.68 -25.41 4.19
CA PHE A 71 10.77 -24.81 2.86
C PHE A 71 9.54 -23.97 2.51
N TYR A 72 8.32 -24.43 2.85
CA TYR A 72 7.10 -23.64 2.66
C TYR A 72 7.12 -22.36 3.51
N ARG A 73 7.59 -22.42 4.76
CA ARG A 73 7.71 -21.24 5.62
C ARG A 73 8.69 -20.21 5.07
N GLU A 74 9.84 -20.64 4.57
CA GLU A 74 10.81 -19.73 3.93
C GLU A 74 10.22 -19.04 2.70
N ASN A 75 9.49 -19.76 1.86
CA ASN A 75 8.81 -19.18 0.70
C ASN A 75 7.74 -18.15 1.09
N ILE A 76 6.98 -18.41 2.17
CA ILE A 76 6.00 -17.45 2.69
C ILE A 76 6.72 -16.17 3.13
N ASN A 77 7.79 -16.28 3.92
CA ASN A 77 8.57 -15.12 4.38
C ASN A 77 9.13 -14.30 3.20
N PHE A 78 9.69 -14.96 2.19
CA PHE A 78 10.19 -14.29 1.00
C PHE A 78 9.09 -13.52 0.24
N ASN A 79 7.90 -14.12 0.13
CA ASN A 79 6.76 -13.45 -0.49
C ASN A 79 6.28 -12.24 0.33
N GLU A 80 6.30 -12.33 1.67
CA GLU A 80 5.96 -11.20 2.53
C GLU A 80 6.97 -10.04 2.37
N GLU A 81 8.26 -10.33 2.31
CA GLU A 81 9.29 -9.32 2.03
C GLU A 81 9.06 -8.63 0.68
N LYS A 82 8.77 -9.42 -0.36
CA LYS A 82 8.47 -8.86 -1.68
C LYS A 82 7.24 -7.95 -1.67
N ILE A 83 6.16 -8.36 -1.00
CA ILE A 83 4.96 -7.52 -0.84
C ILE A 83 5.28 -6.22 -0.10
N ASN A 84 6.17 -6.25 0.90
CA ASN A 84 6.59 -5.06 1.62
C ASN A 84 7.41 -4.11 0.73
N LEU A 85 8.33 -4.64 -0.07
CA LEU A 85 9.08 -3.85 -1.06
C LEU A 85 8.15 -3.21 -2.10
N ASP A 86 7.18 -3.97 -2.64
CA ASP A 86 6.18 -3.43 -3.58
C ASP A 86 5.36 -2.29 -2.94
N LYS A 87 5.02 -2.40 -1.65
CA LYS A 87 4.33 -1.32 -0.91
C LYS A 87 5.19 -0.09 -0.72
N GLU A 88 6.49 -0.26 -0.45
CA GLU A 88 7.43 0.86 -0.35
C GLU A 88 7.57 1.59 -1.69
N GLU A 89 7.69 0.85 -2.79
CA GLU A 89 7.74 1.41 -4.14
C GLU A 89 6.46 2.20 -4.47
N ILE A 90 5.28 1.65 -4.19
CA ILE A 90 4.00 2.35 -4.35
C ILE A 90 3.92 3.63 -3.49
N ASN A 91 4.50 3.63 -2.30
CA ASN A 91 4.51 4.81 -1.44
C ASN A 91 5.47 5.88 -1.97
N LEU A 92 6.64 5.49 -2.46
CA LEU A 92 7.58 6.40 -3.13
C LEU A 92 6.95 7.00 -4.40
N ASP A 93 6.27 6.19 -5.20
CA ASP A 93 5.51 6.66 -6.37
C ASP A 93 4.40 7.64 -5.97
N LYS A 94 3.70 7.41 -4.85
CA LYS A 94 2.69 8.36 -4.33
C LYS A 94 3.31 9.67 -3.84
N GLU A 95 4.49 9.62 -3.24
CA GLU A 95 5.24 10.83 -2.86
C GLU A 95 5.75 11.58 -4.09
N GLU A 96 6.16 10.88 -5.16
CA GLU A 96 6.47 11.47 -6.45
C GLU A 96 5.23 12.01 -7.16
N ILE A 97 4.04 11.42 -7.00
CA ILE A 97 2.77 11.93 -7.56
C ILE A 97 2.30 13.24 -6.89
N ASN A 98 3.01 13.74 -5.87
CA ASN A 98 2.85 15.11 -5.36
C ASN A 98 3.47 16.17 -6.30
N LEU A 99 3.34 15.95 -7.60
CA LEU A 99 3.80 16.79 -8.70
C LEU A 99 2.85 17.98 -8.87
N ASP A 100 3.43 19.17 -8.69
CA ASP A 100 2.95 20.49 -9.08
C ASP A 100 1.51 20.86 -8.67
N GLU A 101 1.34 21.35 -7.43
CA GLU A 101 0.09 22.00 -7.04
C GLU A 101 -0.09 23.32 -7.82
N GLU A 102 -1.09 23.37 -8.70
CA GLU A 102 -1.46 24.57 -9.44
C GLU A 102 -2.64 25.30 -8.80
N PHE A 103 -2.50 26.61 -8.59
CA PHE A 103 -3.62 27.45 -8.16
C PHE A 103 -3.61 28.82 -8.82
N ILE A 104 -4.79 29.40 -8.95
CA ILE A 104 -4.98 30.68 -9.66
C ILE A 104 -5.34 31.75 -8.65
N ILE A 105 -4.60 32.87 -8.67
CA ILE A 105 -4.94 34.07 -7.91
C ILE A 105 -5.46 35.14 -8.86
N LEU A 106 -6.66 35.63 -8.55
CA LEU A 106 -7.24 36.85 -9.08
C LEU A 106 -6.78 38.03 -8.22
N TYR A 107 -5.75 38.72 -8.68
CA TYR A 107 -5.22 39.89 -8.00
C TYR A 107 -5.91 41.16 -8.49
N ILE A 108 -6.58 41.87 -7.58
CA ILE A 108 -7.31 43.09 -7.89
C ILE A 108 -6.70 44.27 -7.15
N LEU A 109 -6.17 45.20 -7.94
CA LEU A 109 -5.58 46.41 -7.44
C LEU A 109 -6.48 47.60 -7.70
N PHE A 110 -6.94 48.22 -6.63
CA PHE A 110 -7.72 49.43 -6.70
C PHE A 110 -6.84 50.68 -6.55
N LYS A 111 -6.88 51.56 -7.57
CA LYS A 111 -6.21 52.86 -7.56
C LYS A 111 -7.23 53.99 -7.62
N LYS A 112 -6.79 55.23 -7.30
CA LYS A 112 -7.66 56.43 -7.26
C LYS A 112 -8.58 56.56 -8.49
N ASN A 113 -8.06 56.28 -9.69
CA ASN A 113 -8.75 56.54 -10.96
C ASN A 113 -8.80 55.31 -11.90
N ASN A 114 -8.46 54.11 -11.40
CA ASN A 114 -8.45 52.90 -12.23
C ASN A 114 -8.53 51.64 -11.36
N ILE A 115 -8.97 50.55 -11.96
CA ILE A 115 -8.98 49.21 -11.39
C ILE A 115 -8.17 48.30 -12.30
N PHE A 116 -7.34 47.45 -11.70
CA PHE A 116 -6.58 46.42 -12.41
C PHE A 116 -7.01 45.06 -11.89
N ILE A 117 -7.30 44.13 -12.79
CA ILE A 117 -7.55 42.72 -12.51
C ILE A 117 -6.44 41.94 -13.21
N THR A 118 -5.63 41.24 -12.44
CA THR A 118 -4.53 40.42 -12.95
C THR A 118 -4.76 38.97 -12.54
N ILE A 119 -4.73 38.07 -13.51
CA ILE A 119 -4.82 36.63 -13.31
C ILE A 119 -3.41 36.10 -13.24
N VAL A 120 -3.07 35.49 -12.11
CA VAL A 120 -1.74 34.92 -11.84
C VAL A 120 -1.91 33.43 -11.61
N LYS A 121 -1.18 32.61 -12.36
CA LYS A 121 -1.08 31.17 -12.15
C LYS A 121 0.14 30.91 -11.27
N PHE A 122 -0.07 30.21 -10.16
CA PHE A 122 0.99 29.72 -9.30
C PHE A 122 1.17 28.23 -9.56
N ILE A 123 2.42 27.82 -9.70
CA ILE A 123 2.83 26.42 -9.84
C ILE A 123 3.82 26.16 -8.71
N LYS A 124 3.46 25.29 -7.78
CA LYS A 124 4.30 24.92 -6.65
C LYS A 124 5.02 23.63 -6.98
N TYR A 125 6.33 23.72 -7.16
CA TYR A 125 7.16 22.56 -7.45
C TYR A 125 7.67 21.96 -6.15
N PHE A 126 7.16 20.77 -5.82
CA PHE A 126 7.41 20.10 -4.55
C PHE A 126 7.14 21.05 -3.34
N GLU A 127 7.96 20.99 -2.29
CA GLU A 127 7.88 21.91 -1.15
C GLU A 127 8.84 23.11 -1.25
N PHE A 128 9.66 23.18 -2.30
CA PHE A 128 10.83 24.07 -2.31
C PHE A 128 10.57 25.45 -2.90
N PHE A 129 9.78 25.55 -3.98
CA PHE A 129 9.59 26.83 -4.66
C PHE A 129 8.23 26.94 -5.35
N THR A 130 7.70 28.17 -5.39
CA THR A 130 6.47 28.48 -6.10
C THR A 130 6.76 29.51 -7.18
N PHE A 131 6.50 29.15 -8.44
CA PHE A 131 6.59 30.08 -9.56
C PHE A 131 5.24 30.73 -9.80
N SER A 132 5.25 32.05 -10.02
CA SER A 132 4.05 32.81 -10.39
C SER A 132 4.19 33.34 -11.81
N THR A 133 3.21 33.05 -12.66
CA THR A 133 3.13 33.55 -14.04
C THR A 133 1.89 34.41 -14.22
N ILE A 134 2.05 35.59 -14.81
CA ILE A 134 0.92 36.47 -15.13
C ILE A 134 0.30 35.98 -16.44
N LEU A 135 -0.91 35.40 -16.36
CA LEU A 135 -1.65 34.94 -17.53
C LEU A 135 -2.22 36.12 -18.32
N LYS A 136 -2.90 37.03 -17.62
CA LYS A 136 -3.49 38.22 -18.23
C LYS A 136 -3.72 39.32 -17.22
N SER A 137 -3.61 40.57 -17.68
CA SER A 137 -4.01 41.75 -16.93
C SER A 137 -5.04 42.55 -17.69
N PHE A 138 -6.08 42.95 -16.99
CA PHE A 138 -7.16 43.81 -17.47
C PHE A 138 -7.18 45.09 -16.63
N SER A 139 -7.59 46.19 -17.25
CA SER A 139 -7.91 47.40 -16.51
C SER A 139 -8.99 48.19 -17.21
N CYS A 140 -9.74 49.01 -16.48
CA CYS A 140 -10.76 49.89 -17.09
C CYS A 140 -10.15 50.82 -18.15
N GLY A 141 -8.84 51.11 -18.08
CA GLY A 141 -8.13 51.88 -19.10
C GLY A 141 -7.55 51.09 -20.27
N LEU A 142 -7.40 49.76 -20.14
CA LEU A 142 -6.89 48.87 -21.21
C LEU A 142 -8.04 48.26 -22.03
N SER A 143 -9.14 47.90 -21.38
CA SER A 143 -10.23 47.13 -22.00
C SER A 143 -11.22 47.98 -22.80
N SER A 144 -11.08 49.30 -22.78
CA SER A 144 -12.12 50.16 -23.33
C SER A 144 -11.58 51.52 -23.78
N LYS A 145 -12.27 52.08 -24.76
CA LYS A 145 -12.07 53.40 -25.37
C LYS A 145 -12.22 54.57 -24.37
N PHE A 146 -12.22 54.33 -23.06
CA PHE A 146 -12.48 55.33 -22.02
C PHE A 146 -11.19 56.02 -21.55
N LYS A 147 -11.05 57.29 -21.93
CA LYS A 147 -10.05 58.23 -21.40
C LYS A 147 -10.64 58.97 -20.18
N ASN A 148 -9.79 59.24 -19.19
CA ASN A 148 -10.10 60.09 -18.01
C ASN A 148 -11.29 59.64 -17.13
N THR A 149 -12.16 60.56 -16.70
CA THR A 149 -13.17 60.41 -15.63
C THR A 149 -14.15 59.25 -15.82
N ASN A 150 -14.32 58.78 -17.05
CA ASN A 150 -15.25 57.69 -17.38
C ASN A 150 -14.74 56.30 -16.97
N LYS A 151 -13.45 56.13 -16.62
CA LYS A 151 -12.85 54.84 -16.23
C LYS A 151 -13.48 54.17 -15.01
N LEU A 152 -14.17 54.93 -14.16
CA LEU A 152 -14.86 54.43 -12.96
C LEU A 152 -16.38 54.45 -13.10
N SER A 153 -16.89 54.54 -14.34
CA SER A 153 -18.31 54.43 -14.62
C SER A 153 -18.80 52.98 -14.50
N LEU A 154 -20.09 52.79 -14.22
CA LEU A 154 -20.71 51.46 -14.18
C LEU A 154 -20.49 50.68 -15.48
N HIS A 155 -20.57 51.37 -16.62
CA HIS A 155 -20.36 50.78 -17.94
C HIS A 155 -18.93 50.24 -18.11
N SER A 156 -17.92 50.97 -17.64
CA SER A 156 -16.53 50.49 -17.66
C SER A 156 -16.32 49.25 -16.79
N TYR A 157 -17.06 49.12 -15.69
CA TYR A 157 -17.01 47.91 -14.86
C TYR A 157 -17.66 46.70 -15.53
N ILE A 158 -18.81 46.88 -16.18
CA ILE A 158 -19.48 45.82 -16.93
C ILE A 158 -18.61 45.34 -18.10
N GLN A 159 -17.98 46.27 -18.84
CA GLN A 159 -17.11 45.88 -19.94
C GLN A 159 -15.85 45.14 -19.44
N LEU A 160 -15.30 45.58 -18.31
CA LEU A 160 -14.18 44.88 -17.67
C LEU A 160 -14.59 43.48 -17.20
N SER A 161 -15.76 43.32 -16.57
CA SER A 161 -16.24 42.02 -16.08
C SER A 161 -16.47 41.04 -17.21
N LEU A 162 -17.12 41.47 -18.30
CA LEU A 162 -17.34 40.61 -19.48
C LEU A 162 -16.00 40.15 -20.08
N SER A 163 -15.06 41.07 -20.29
CA SER A 163 -13.74 40.74 -20.84
C SER A 163 -13.00 39.72 -19.96
N PHE A 164 -13.11 39.90 -18.65
CA PHE A 164 -12.49 39.03 -17.66
C PHE A 164 -13.14 37.64 -17.62
N ILE A 165 -14.47 37.56 -17.56
CA ILE A 165 -15.23 36.29 -17.52
C ILE A 165 -15.01 35.49 -18.80
N MET A 166 -15.03 36.14 -19.96
CA MET A 166 -14.75 35.49 -21.25
C MET A 166 -13.35 34.87 -21.27
N PHE A 167 -12.34 35.53 -20.70
CA PHE A 167 -11.00 34.97 -20.63
C PHE A 167 -10.95 33.75 -19.70
N LEU A 168 -11.60 33.79 -18.54
CA LEU A 168 -11.66 32.65 -17.62
C LEU A 168 -12.34 31.43 -18.26
N LEU A 169 -13.47 31.65 -18.95
CA LEU A 169 -14.22 30.63 -19.70
C LEU A 169 -13.35 29.98 -20.77
N ASN A 170 -12.72 30.80 -21.63
CA ASN A 170 -11.94 30.29 -22.75
C ASN A 170 -10.71 29.48 -22.32
N ASN A 171 -10.24 29.66 -21.08
CA ASN A 171 -9.06 28.99 -20.55
C ASN A 171 -9.40 27.98 -19.44
N ASN A 172 -10.69 27.65 -19.22
CA ASN A 172 -11.15 26.74 -18.16
C ASN A 172 -10.63 27.06 -16.75
N LEU A 173 -10.48 28.35 -16.43
CA LEU A 173 -9.95 28.82 -15.14
C LEU A 173 -11.10 28.99 -14.12
N ILE A 174 -11.57 27.86 -13.58
CA ILE A 174 -12.80 27.76 -12.78
C ILE A 174 -12.53 27.94 -11.28
N THR A 175 -11.42 27.41 -10.77
CA THR A 175 -11.04 27.47 -9.35
C THR A 175 -10.08 28.63 -9.09
N VAL A 176 -10.47 29.55 -8.21
CA VAL A 176 -9.72 30.80 -8.01
C VAL A 176 -9.64 31.22 -6.55
N HIS A 177 -8.52 31.82 -6.18
CA HIS A 177 -8.34 32.60 -4.96
C HIS A 177 -8.42 34.09 -5.30
N LEU A 178 -9.07 34.89 -4.45
CA LEU A 178 -9.22 36.33 -4.69
C LEU A 178 -8.31 37.11 -3.74
N LEU A 179 -7.45 37.97 -4.30
CA LEU A 179 -6.59 38.87 -3.54
C LEU A 179 -6.90 40.32 -3.88
N LEU A 180 -7.45 41.04 -2.91
CA LEU A 180 -7.82 42.44 -3.03
C LEU A 180 -6.73 43.32 -2.41
N LYS A 181 -6.30 44.36 -3.12
CA LYS A 181 -5.31 45.31 -2.60
C LYS A 181 -5.85 46.73 -2.57
N ASN A 182 -5.56 47.40 -1.45
CA ASN A 182 -5.89 48.80 -1.14
C ASN A 182 -7.33 48.99 -0.63
N ASN A 183 -7.66 50.21 -0.20
CA ASN A 183 -8.95 50.53 0.41
C ASN A 183 -9.59 51.77 -0.21
N LYS A 184 -10.77 51.59 -0.81
CA LYS A 184 -11.75 52.65 -0.99
C LYS A 184 -13.19 52.18 -0.82
N LYS A 185 -13.97 53.07 -0.22
CA LYS A 185 -15.43 53.04 -0.03
C LYS A 185 -16.29 52.63 -1.26
N TYR A 186 -15.81 52.80 -2.50
CA TYR A 186 -16.57 52.48 -3.72
C TYR A 186 -16.26 51.10 -4.32
N GLU A 187 -15.30 50.37 -3.75
CA GLU A 187 -14.78 49.10 -4.29
C GLU A 187 -15.72 47.93 -4.00
N LYS A 188 -16.37 47.91 -2.84
CA LYS A 188 -17.23 46.80 -2.38
C LYS A 188 -18.37 46.46 -3.35
N TYR A 189 -19.00 47.48 -3.94
CA TYR A 189 -20.14 47.31 -4.87
C TYR A 189 -19.72 46.89 -6.28
N ALA A 190 -18.61 47.43 -6.79
CA ALA A 190 -18.06 47.03 -8.08
C ALA A 190 -17.53 45.59 -8.03
N LEU A 191 -16.86 45.21 -6.94
CA LEU A 191 -16.40 43.84 -6.68
C LEU A 191 -17.55 42.84 -6.57
N LEU A 192 -18.62 43.20 -5.84
CA LEU A 192 -19.80 42.34 -5.71
C LEU A 192 -20.42 42.05 -7.07
N ASN A 193 -20.55 43.05 -7.93
CA ASN A 193 -21.24 42.88 -9.21
C ASN A 193 -20.37 42.25 -10.30
N VAL A 194 -19.06 42.47 -10.26
CA VAL A 194 -18.11 41.95 -11.27
C VAL A 194 -17.70 40.50 -10.99
N ILE A 195 -17.71 40.06 -9.72
CA ILE A 195 -17.18 38.75 -9.30
C ILE A 195 -18.24 37.92 -8.59
N LEU A 196 -18.91 38.47 -7.59
CA LEU A 196 -19.88 37.71 -6.79
C LEU A 196 -21.16 37.41 -7.56
N ILE A 197 -21.65 38.31 -8.42
CA ILE A 197 -22.81 38.00 -9.29
C ILE A 197 -22.52 36.83 -10.23
N PRO A 198 -21.43 36.81 -11.03
CA PRO A 198 -21.06 35.64 -11.84
C PRO A 198 -20.88 34.34 -11.03
N VAL A 199 -20.23 34.43 -9.86
CA VAL A 199 -20.00 33.30 -8.95
C VAL A 199 -21.32 32.75 -8.38
N TYR A 200 -22.20 33.63 -7.89
CA TYR A 200 -23.41 33.25 -7.16
C TYR A 200 -24.58 32.89 -8.09
N GLN A 201 -24.78 33.68 -9.15
CA GLN A 201 -25.95 33.54 -10.03
C GLN A 201 -25.74 32.46 -11.10
N TYR A 202 -24.50 32.27 -11.58
CA TYR A 202 -24.20 31.35 -12.67
C TYR A 202 -23.37 30.13 -12.24
N LYS A 203 -22.98 30.03 -10.95
CA LYS A 203 -22.13 28.95 -10.38
C LYS A 203 -20.89 28.61 -11.22
N PHE A 204 -20.42 29.56 -12.01
CA PHE A 204 -19.39 29.32 -13.01
C PHE A 204 -17.98 29.28 -12.41
N LEU A 205 -17.76 29.99 -11.30
CA LEU A 205 -16.46 30.13 -10.65
C LEU A 205 -16.52 29.58 -9.22
N LYS A 206 -15.56 28.72 -8.87
CA LYS A 206 -15.36 28.20 -7.52
C LYS A 206 -14.32 29.05 -6.81
N LEU A 207 -14.80 29.90 -5.89
CA LEU A 207 -13.96 30.76 -5.08
C LEU A 207 -13.49 30.01 -3.83
N LEU A 208 -12.18 29.78 -3.71
CA LEU A 208 -11.60 29.01 -2.60
C LEU A 208 -11.30 29.90 -1.38
N SER A 209 -10.79 31.11 -1.60
CA SER A 209 -10.51 32.06 -0.51
C SER A 209 -10.58 33.50 -1.00
N ILE A 210 -10.81 34.42 -0.04
CA ILE A 210 -10.78 35.87 -0.26
C ILE A 210 -9.81 36.49 0.74
N TYR A 211 -8.78 37.15 0.23
CA TYR A 211 -7.81 37.88 1.01
C TYR A 211 -7.91 39.38 0.72
N HIS A 212 -7.84 40.20 1.76
CA HIS A 212 -7.76 41.66 1.62
C HIS A 212 -6.47 42.16 2.22
N TYR A 213 -5.59 42.67 1.35
CA TYR A 213 -4.29 43.21 1.72
C TYR A 213 -4.31 44.75 1.67
N ILE A 214 -4.26 45.36 2.84
CA ILE A 214 -4.13 46.81 2.99
C ILE A 214 -2.70 47.10 3.47
N PRO A 215 -1.84 47.73 2.65
CA PRO A 215 -0.50 48.07 3.09
C PRO A 215 -0.56 49.21 4.12
N TYR A 216 -0.23 48.92 5.38
CA TYR A 216 0.00 49.92 6.42
C TYR A 216 1.51 50.10 6.64
N SER A 217 2.00 51.32 6.49
CA SER A 217 3.40 51.65 6.83
C SER A 217 3.52 51.89 8.33
N TYR A 218 4.36 51.12 9.04
CA TYR A 218 4.64 51.31 10.47
C TYR A 218 5.36 52.64 10.73
N ASN A 219 6.38 52.93 9.92
CA ASN A 219 6.97 54.24 9.65
C ASN A 219 7.40 54.24 8.17
N GLY A 220 7.44 55.39 7.50
CA GLY A 220 7.74 55.41 6.07
C GLY A 220 7.95 56.78 5.45
N CYS A 221 8.06 56.81 4.13
CA CYS A 221 8.24 58.04 3.37
C CYS A 221 7.16 59.07 3.71
N ARG A 222 7.59 60.32 3.92
CA ARG A 222 6.68 61.44 4.17
C ARG A 222 5.62 61.52 3.08
N LEU A 223 4.34 61.44 3.48
CA LEU A 223 3.22 61.58 2.57
C LEU A 223 3.23 62.96 1.90
N LYS A 224 2.72 63.01 0.66
CA LYS A 224 2.51 64.28 -0.03
C LYS A 224 1.63 65.19 0.85
N LYS A 225 1.97 66.48 0.89
CA LYS A 225 1.19 67.49 1.61
C LYS A 225 -0.27 67.38 1.20
N ARG A 226 -1.17 67.53 2.18
CA ARG A 226 -2.60 67.62 1.91
C ARG A 226 -2.84 68.73 0.91
N ARG A 227 -3.60 68.43 -0.14
CA ARG A 227 -4.06 69.45 -1.08
C ARG A 227 -5.25 70.14 -0.42
N PHE A 228 -5.17 71.45 -0.28
CA PHE A 228 -6.32 72.28 0.00
C PHE A 228 -6.96 72.54 -1.36
N VAL A 229 -8.06 71.84 -1.62
CA VAL A 229 -8.91 72.01 -2.80
C VAL A 229 -10.26 72.47 -2.30
#